data_AF-A0A7K2KTH8-F1
#
_entry.id   AF-A0A7K2KTH8-F1
#
_cell.length_a   1.000
_cell.length_b   1.000
_cell.length_c   1.000
_cell.angle_alpha   90.00
_cell.angle_beta   90.00
_cell.angle_gamma   90.00
#
_symmetry.space_group_name_H-M   'P 1'
#
loop_
_entity.id
_entity.type
_entity.pdbx_description
1 polymer ?
#
loop_
_entity_poly.entity_id
_entity_poly.type
_entity_poly.pdbx_seq_one_letter_code
_entity_poly.pdbx_strand_id
1 'polypeptide(L)'
;LGAVREERTGSWRDINTGGSPDPVTRRYLTLFTDHGVDPAGGAYAYVLLPGASAHATARAAHDRGRLRILANSGARQGIHVPRLGLTAVNFWSAGTVERLRVGAPASVLVREHRNGTATLVVSDPARQATGLELVWHRRVSRVLSRPASVTAATTGPSLRLVFGDLTGLAGAPQRITVRLG
;
A
#
# COMPACT_ATOMS: atom_id res chain seq x y z
N LEU A 1 14.90 11.47 -13.23
CA LEU A 1 14.73 12.18 -11.94
C LEU A 1 15.23 13.60 -12.14
N GLY A 2 14.35 14.59 -12.00
CA GLY A 2 14.72 16.00 -11.93
C GLY A 2 15.12 16.39 -10.51
N ALA A 3 16.09 17.29 -10.38
CA ALA A 3 16.54 17.83 -9.11
C ALA A 3 16.81 19.33 -9.24
N VAL A 4 16.27 20.13 -8.33
CA VAL A 4 16.50 21.58 -8.26
C VAL A 4 16.90 21.94 -6.84
N ARG A 5 17.98 22.71 -6.70
CA ARG A 5 18.38 23.32 -5.43
C ARG A 5 18.33 24.83 -5.59
N GLU A 6 17.50 25.50 -4.80
CA GLU A 6 17.26 26.94 -4.90
C GLU A 6 16.95 27.56 -3.54
N GLU A 7 17.09 28.89 -3.45
CA GLU A 7 16.59 29.68 -2.35
C GLU A 7 15.29 30.35 -2.78
N ARG A 8 14.26 30.25 -1.95
CA ARG A 8 12.93 30.81 -2.19
C ARG A 8 12.61 31.79 -1.07
N THR A 9 12.12 32.97 -1.44
CA THR A 9 11.68 34.02 -0.51
C THR A 9 10.17 34.19 -0.63
N GLY A 10 9.50 34.26 0.50
CA GLY A 10 8.07 34.57 0.60
C GLY A 10 7.72 35.08 1.99
N SER A 11 6.47 35.45 2.21
CA SER A 11 5.96 35.94 3.49
C SER A 11 4.75 35.11 3.95
N TRP A 12 4.40 35.18 5.25
CA TRP A 12 3.14 34.59 5.72
C TRP A 12 1.93 35.27 5.08
N ARG A 13 2.05 36.54 4.71
CA ARG A 13 1.01 37.31 4.02
C ARG A 13 0.67 36.75 2.63
N ASP A 14 1.62 36.11 1.96
CA ASP A 14 1.43 35.55 0.61
C ASP A 14 0.38 34.42 0.58
N ILE A 15 0.13 33.77 1.72
CA ILE A 15 -0.83 32.66 1.86
C ILE A 15 -1.93 32.90 2.90
N ASN A 16 -1.84 34.00 3.65
CA ASN A 16 -2.80 34.37 4.68
C ASN A 16 -2.82 35.90 4.84
N THR A 17 -3.94 36.55 4.50
CA THR A 17 -4.06 38.03 4.54
C THR A 17 -3.84 38.63 5.93
N GLY A 18 -4.04 37.86 7.00
CA GLY A 18 -3.74 38.25 8.38
C GLY A 18 -2.28 37.99 8.83
N GLY A 19 -1.47 37.36 7.98
CA GLY A 19 -0.08 37.00 8.27
C GLY A 19 0.89 38.19 8.23
N SER A 20 2.06 38.02 8.84
CA SER A 20 3.14 39.02 8.76
C SER A 20 3.60 39.20 7.29
N PRO A 21 3.82 40.45 6.83
CA PRO A 21 4.44 40.72 5.53
C PRO A 21 5.96 40.49 5.51
N ASP A 22 6.59 40.19 6.65
CA ASP A 22 8.04 40.08 6.72
C ASP A 22 8.57 38.94 5.82
N PRO A 23 9.59 39.20 4.99
CA PRO A 23 10.12 38.20 4.08
C PRO A 23 10.94 37.14 4.82
N VAL A 24 10.74 35.89 4.40
CA VAL A 24 11.44 34.71 4.90
C VAL A 24 12.08 33.99 3.72
N THR A 25 13.40 33.87 3.73
CA THR A 25 14.16 33.11 2.74
C THR A 25 14.51 31.73 3.29
N ARG A 26 14.25 30.67 2.52
CA ARG A 26 14.64 29.28 2.85
C ARG A 26 15.21 28.58 1.63
N ARG A 27 16.14 27.66 1.88
CA ARG A 27 16.76 26.82 0.85
C ARG A 27 15.99 25.50 0.72
N TYR A 28 15.73 25.10 -0.51
CA TYR A 28 15.02 23.87 -0.83
C TYR A 28 15.87 22.96 -1.73
N LEU A 29 15.67 21.66 -1.59
CA LEU A 29 16.04 20.64 -2.57
C LEU A 29 14.75 19.96 -3.02
N THR A 30 14.40 20.11 -4.28
CA THR A 30 13.20 19.53 -4.89
C THR A 30 13.61 18.38 -5.79
N LEU A 31 13.04 17.20 -5.58
CA LEU A 31 13.24 16.02 -6.43
C LEU A 31 11.89 15.65 -7.06
N PHE A 32 11.85 15.41 -8.36
CA PHE A 32 10.61 15.11 -9.07
C PHE A 32 10.82 14.17 -10.26
N THR A 33 9.74 13.54 -10.70
CA THR A 33 9.70 12.81 -11.97
C THR A 33 8.83 13.61 -12.93
N ASP A 34 9.39 13.97 -14.08
CA ASP A 34 8.65 14.63 -15.14
C ASP A 34 8.01 13.56 -16.03
N HIS A 35 6.70 13.63 -16.22
CA HIS A 35 5.94 12.74 -17.09
C HIS A 35 5.71 13.34 -18.49
N GLY A 36 6.17 14.56 -18.74
CA GLY A 36 5.94 15.29 -19.99
C GLY A 36 4.52 15.86 -20.09
N VAL A 37 4.19 16.35 -21.28
CA VAL A 37 2.87 16.89 -21.63
C VAL A 37 1.96 15.73 -22.07
N ASP A 38 0.71 15.73 -21.61
CA ASP A 38 -0.33 14.73 -21.92
C ASP A 38 0.09 13.26 -21.76
N PRO A 39 0.58 12.84 -20.57
CA PRO A 39 0.99 11.46 -20.36
C PRO A 39 -0.22 10.51 -20.35
N ALA A 40 -0.21 9.51 -21.22
CA ALA A 40 -1.14 8.39 -21.17
C ALA A 40 -0.56 7.25 -20.31
N GLY A 41 -1.15 7.02 -19.12
CA GLY A 41 -0.72 5.91 -18.24
C GLY A 41 0.65 6.09 -17.59
N GLY A 42 1.07 7.34 -17.36
CA GLY A 42 2.32 7.64 -16.65
C GLY A 42 2.38 6.95 -15.27
N ALA A 43 3.54 6.41 -14.92
CA ALA A 43 3.77 5.73 -13.65
C ALA A 43 5.15 6.06 -13.08
N TYR A 44 5.26 6.03 -11.75
CA TYR A 44 6.52 6.16 -11.04
C TYR A 44 6.63 5.13 -9.93
N ALA A 45 7.85 4.87 -9.48
CA ALA A 45 8.13 4.12 -8.26
C ALA A 45 9.42 4.62 -7.62
N TYR A 46 9.38 4.91 -6.33
CA TYR A 46 10.56 5.26 -5.53
C TYR A 46 10.37 4.75 -4.09
N VAL A 47 11.47 4.64 -3.36
CA VAL A 47 11.47 4.28 -1.94
C VAL A 47 12.15 5.39 -1.16
N LEU A 48 11.46 5.96 -0.18
CA LEU A 48 12.06 6.91 0.75
C LEU A 48 12.78 6.17 1.87
N LEU A 49 13.99 6.63 2.18
CA LEU A 49 14.84 6.12 3.27
C LEU A 49 15.20 7.25 4.23
N PRO A 50 14.25 7.72 5.07
CA PRO A 50 14.52 8.83 5.98
C PRO A 50 15.72 8.52 6.90
N GLY A 51 16.65 9.48 7.01
CA GLY A 51 17.82 9.37 7.89
C GLY A 51 18.92 8.39 7.42
N ALA A 52 18.77 7.74 6.26
CA ALA A 52 19.81 6.85 5.74
C ALA A 52 21.05 7.63 5.27
N SER A 53 22.24 7.10 5.57
CA SER A 53 23.49 7.62 5.00
C SER A 53 23.57 7.38 3.49
N ALA A 54 24.48 8.08 2.82
CA ALA A 54 24.76 7.84 1.40
C ALA A 54 25.13 6.37 1.14
N HIS A 55 25.98 5.78 2.00
CA HIS A 55 26.36 4.37 1.89
C HIS A 55 25.18 3.41 2.13
N ALA A 56 24.34 3.66 3.13
CA ALA A 56 23.15 2.84 3.38
C ALA A 56 22.15 2.93 2.22
N THR A 57 21.99 4.11 1.63
CA THR A 57 21.15 4.34 0.44
C THR A 57 21.69 3.60 -0.78
N ALA A 58 23.00 3.65 -1.02
CA ALA A 58 23.63 2.90 -2.12
C ALA A 58 23.44 1.38 -1.95
N ARG A 59 23.72 0.83 -0.76
CA ARG A 59 23.48 -0.59 -0.48
C ARG A 59 22.02 -0.98 -0.70
N ALA A 60 21.09 -0.15 -0.24
CA ALA A 60 19.67 -0.36 -0.43
C ALA A 60 19.24 -0.37 -1.91
N ALA A 61 19.83 0.48 -2.74
CA ALA A 61 19.56 0.54 -4.18
C ALA A 61 20.06 -0.71 -4.92
N HIS A 62 21.15 -1.33 -4.44
CA HIS A 62 21.71 -2.55 -5.04
C HIS A 62 21.05 -3.85 -4.55
N ASP A 63 20.33 -3.82 -3.43
CA ASP A 63 19.65 -4.99 -2.87
C ASP A 63 18.35 -5.32 -3.63
N ARG A 64 18.47 -6.11 -4.71
CA ARG A 64 17.34 -6.60 -5.51
C ARG A 64 16.36 -7.49 -4.72
N GLY A 65 16.77 -8.03 -3.56
CA GLY A 65 15.93 -8.87 -2.71
C GLY A 65 15.13 -8.07 -1.68
N ARG A 66 15.36 -6.76 -1.55
CA ARG A 66 14.73 -5.93 -0.53
C ARG A 66 13.23 -5.79 -0.71
N LEU A 67 12.80 -5.51 -1.94
CA LEU A 67 11.42 -5.23 -2.29
C LEU A 67 11.19 -5.61 -3.75
N ARG A 68 10.04 -6.21 -4.03
CA ARG A 68 9.54 -6.46 -5.39
C ARG A 68 8.28 -5.66 -5.62
N ILE A 69 8.20 -4.98 -6.76
CA ILE A 69 6.94 -4.41 -7.26
C ILE A 69 6.21 -5.55 -7.98
N LEU A 70 5.02 -5.92 -7.50
CA LEU A 70 4.19 -7.00 -8.05
C LEU A 70 3.26 -6.48 -9.15
N ALA A 71 2.78 -5.25 -8.99
CA ALA A 71 1.95 -4.55 -9.96
C ALA A 71 2.16 -3.04 -9.78
N ASN A 72 2.12 -2.28 -10.87
CA ASN A 72 2.05 -0.81 -10.83
C ASN A 72 1.28 -0.31 -12.06
N SER A 73 -0.04 -0.35 -11.98
CA SER A 73 -0.96 0.02 -13.06
C SER A 73 -2.15 0.79 -12.51
N GLY A 74 -2.95 1.41 -13.38
CA GLY A 74 -4.22 2.05 -12.98
C GLY A 74 -5.23 1.09 -12.35
N ALA A 75 -5.09 -0.23 -12.55
CA ALA A 75 -6.02 -1.23 -12.00
C ALA A 75 -5.54 -1.83 -10.67
N ARG A 76 -4.23 -2.06 -10.50
CA ARG A 76 -3.63 -2.60 -9.27
C ARG A 76 -2.23 -2.06 -9.03
N GLN A 77 -1.88 -1.87 -7.76
CA GLN A 77 -0.54 -1.54 -7.29
C GLN A 77 -0.19 -2.41 -6.10
N GLY A 78 0.96 -3.07 -6.12
CA GLY A 78 1.34 -3.95 -5.02
C GLY A 78 2.82 -4.23 -4.92
N ILE A 79 3.26 -4.54 -3.71
CA ILE A 79 4.65 -4.85 -3.37
C ILE A 79 4.74 -6.13 -2.55
N HIS A 80 5.91 -6.76 -2.62
CA HIS A 80 6.33 -7.81 -1.69
C HIS A 80 7.66 -7.43 -1.05
N VAL A 81 7.75 -7.57 0.28
CA VAL A 81 8.95 -7.32 1.08
C VAL A 81 9.36 -8.65 1.75
N PRO A 82 10.27 -9.43 1.12
CA PRO A 82 10.59 -10.79 1.56
C PRO A 82 11.03 -10.88 3.01
N ARG A 83 11.90 -9.95 3.45
CA ARG A 83 12.42 -9.93 4.84
C ARG A 83 11.33 -9.78 5.90
N LEU A 84 10.17 -9.22 5.53
CA LEU A 84 9.03 -9.04 6.42
C LEU A 84 7.94 -10.10 6.22
N GLY A 85 8.09 -10.99 5.23
CA GLY A 85 7.02 -11.90 4.80
C GLY A 85 5.76 -11.14 4.36
N LEU A 86 5.92 -9.91 3.87
CA LEU A 86 4.82 -8.96 3.68
C LEU A 86 4.48 -8.80 2.20
N THR A 87 3.21 -8.91 1.87
CA THR A 87 2.64 -8.55 0.58
C THR A 87 1.55 -7.51 0.82
N ALA A 88 1.59 -6.38 0.13
CA ALA A 88 0.58 -5.34 0.23
C ALA A 88 0.12 -4.94 -1.18
N VAL A 89 -1.18 -4.90 -1.41
CA VAL A 89 -1.79 -4.64 -2.72
C VAL A 89 -3.00 -3.74 -2.55
N ASN A 90 -3.02 -2.64 -3.31
CA ASN A 90 -4.22 -1.86 -3.57
C ASN A 90 -4.81 -2.32 -4.90
N PHE A 91 -6.08 -2.70 -4.86
CA PHE A 91 -6.89 -3.05 -6.02
C PHE A 91 -7.86 -1.92 -6.27
N TRP A 92 -7.71 -1.24 -7.41
CA TRP A 92 -8.62 -0.18 -7.86
C TRP A 92 -9.84 -0.75 -8.59
N SER A 93 -9.75 -2.00 -9.03
CA SER A 93 -10.84 -2.81 -9.57
C SER A 93 -10.70 -4.26 -9.09
N ALA A 94 -11.73 -5.07 -9.29
CA ALA A 94 -11.60 -6.52 -9.16
C ALA A 94 -10.41 -7.06 -9.96
N GLY A 95 -9.76 -8.11 -9.48
CA GLY A 95 -8.62 -8.72 -10.15
C GLY A 95 -7.71 -9.53 -9.25
N THR A 96 -6.56 -9.91 -9.81
CA THR A 96 -5.56 -10.76 -9.16
C THR A 96 -4.18 -10.12 -9.25
N VAL A 97 -3.41 -10.21 -8.17
CA VAL A 97 -1.98 -9.94 -8.11
C VAL A 97 -1.32 -11.11 -7.40
N GLU A 98 -0.46 -11.85 -8.11
CA GLU A 98 0.19 -13.06 -7.60
C GLU A 98 -0.84 -14.04 -7.02
N ARG A 99 -0.80 -14.26 -5.70
CA ARG A 99 -1.64 -15.21 -4.98
C ARG A 99 -2.92 -14.58 -4.43
N LEU A 100 -3.12 -13.27 -4.59
CA LEU A 100 -4.25 -12.53 -4.03
C LEU A 100 -5.23 -12.16 -5.14
N ARG A 101 -6.49 -12.55 -4.95
CA ARG A 101 -7.61 -12.16 -5.80
C ARG A 101 -8.68 -11.47 -4.96
N VAL A 102 -9.25 -10.40 -5.49
CA VAL A 102 -10.40 -9.71 -4.91
C VAL A 102 -11.54 -9.60 -5.92
N GLY A 103 -12.78 -9.66 -5.41
CA GLY A 103 -14.00 -9.50 -6.22
C GLY A 103 -14.41 -8.04 -6.48
N ALA A 104 -13.83 -7.08 -5.74
CA ALA A 104 -14.15 -5.65 -5.82
C ALA A 104 -12.93 -4.83 -5.38
N PRO A 105 -12.93 -3.48 -5.51
CA PRO A 105 -11.85 -2.63 -5.02
C PRO A 105 -11.57 -2.86 -3.52
N ALA A 106 -10.29 -2.94 -3.16
CA ALA A 106 -9.87 -3.22 -1.79
C ALA A 106 -8.39 -2.87 -1.57
N SER A 107 -8.03 -2.58 -0.31
CA SER A 107 -6.62 -2.62 0.13
C SER A 107 -6.38 -3.89 0.92
N VAL A 108 -5.36 -4.65 0.57
CA VAL A 108 -5.04 -5.95 1.16
C VAL A 108 -3.58 -5.98 1.59
N LEU A 109 -3.34 -6.29 2.87
CA LEU A 109 -2.02 -6.61 3.40
C LEU A 109 -2.02 -8.03 3.94
N VAL A 110 -1.00 -8.80 3.58
CA VAL A 110 -0.73 -10.12 4.13
C VAL A 110 0.67 -10.12 4.73
N ARG A 111 0.81 -10.64 5.95
CA ARG A 111 2.09 -10.84 6.61
C ARG A 111 2.19 -12.28 7.10
N GLU A 112 3.09 -13.05 6.50
CA GLU A 112 3.47 -14.38 6.96
C GLU A 112 4.50 -14.27 8.10
N HIS A 113 4.27 -15.00 9.19
CA HIS A 113 5.10 -14.99 10.39
C HIS A 113 5.91 -16.28 10.50
N ARG A 114 7.08 -16.20 11.14
CA ARG A 114 7.99 -17.36 11.31
C ARG A 114 7.40 -18.50 12.16
N ASN A 115 6.36 -18.23 12.95
CA ASN A 115 5.68 -19.23 13.78
C ASN A 115 4.60 -20.03 13.02
N GLY A 116 4.59 -19.96 11.68
CA GLY A 116 3.61 -20.65 10.84
C GLY A 116 2.22 -20.05 10.86
N THR A 117 2.06 -18.80 11.30
CA THR A 117 0.80 -18.05 11.18
C THR A 117 0.90 -16.96 10.12
N ALA A 118 -0.24 -16.45 9.67
CA ALA A 118 -0.28 -15.25 8.86
C ALA A 118 -1.37 -14.29 9.35
N THR A 119 -1.14 -13.00 9.15
CA THR A 119 -2.14 -11.95 9.35
C THR A 119 -2.54 -11.39 8.00
N LEU A 120 -3.84 -11.37 7.72
CA LEU A 120 -4.44 -10.66 6.61
C LEU A 120 -5.15 -9.42 7.16
N VAL A 121 -5.00 -8.29 6.48
CA VAL A 121 -5.69 -7.04 6.78
C VAL A 121 -6.33 -6.57 5.49
N VAL A 122 -7.65 -6.39 5.50
CA VAL A 122 -8.43 -5.99 4.33
C VAL A 122 -9.25 -4.76 4.66
N SER A 123 -9.23 -3.74 3.83
CA SER A 123 -10.16 -2.61 3.95
C SER A 123 -10.83 -2.32 2.61
N ASP A 124 -11.97 -1.62 2.69
CA ASP A 124 -12.61 -0.95 1.58
C ASP A 124 -12.38 0.58 1.73
N PRO A 125 -11.34 1.13 1.07
CA PRO A 125 -11.10 2.57 1.12
C PRO A 125 -12.20 3.41 0.46
N ALA A 126 -12.94 2.86 -0.50
CA ALA A 126 -14.01 3.57 -1.20
C ALA A 126 -15.27 3.69 -0.35
N ARG A 127 -15.43 2.84 0.68
CA ARG A 127 -16.56 2.81 1.63
C ARG A 127 -17.90 2.54 0.93
N GLN A 128 -17.87 1.66 -0.06
CA GLN A 128 -18.99 1.33 -0.95
C GLN A 128 -19.24 -0.17 -1.05
N ALA A 129 -18.36 -1.01 -0.52
CA ALA A 129 -18.48 -2.46 -0.61
C ALA A 129 -19.59 -2.98 0.31
N THR A 130 -20.74 -3.31 -0.26
CA THR A 130 -21.82 -4.06 0.41
C THR A 130 -21.50 -5.55 0.56
N GLY A 131 -20.41 -6.00 -0.07
CA GLY A 131 -19.81 -7.31 0.08
C GLY A 131 -18.45 -7.34 -0.61
N LEU A 132 -17.55 -8.20 -0.14
CA LEU A 132 -16.24 -8.39 -0.74
C LEU A 132 -15.82 -9.86 -0.63
N GLU A 133 -15.29 -10.40 -1.71
CA GLU A 133 -14.61 -11.70 -1.69
C GLU A 133 -13.10 -11.51 -1.84
N LEU A 134 -12.34 -12.16 -0.96
CA LEU A 134 -10.89 -12.31 -1.07
C LEU A 134 -10.55 -13.79 -1.20
N VAL A 135 -9.74 -14.13 -2.20
CA VAL A 135 -9.08 -15.43 -2.29
C VAL A 135 -7.58 -15.25 -2.17
N TRP A 136 -6.97 -15.98 -1.25
CA TRP A 136 -5.53 -16.12 -1.14
C TRP A 136 -5.13 -17.55 -1.49
N HIS A 137 -4.43 -17.72 -2.62
CA HIS A 137 -3.93 -19.00 -3.14
C HIS A 137 -2.72 -19.52 -2.32
N ARG A 138 -2.91 -19.65 -1.01
CA ARG A 138 -1.99 -20.20 -0.02
C ARG A 138 -2.73 -21.22 0.82
N ARG A 139 -2.07 -22.36 1.07
CA ARG A 139 -2.57 -23.37 1.98
C ARG A 139 -2.71 -22.77 3.38
N VAL A 140 -3.92 -22.81 3.92
CA VAL A 140 -4.28 -22.37 5.26
C VAL A 140 -4.99 -23.54 5.93
N SER A 141 -4.54 -23.92 7.12
CA SER A 141 -5.13 -25.04 7.86
C SER A 141 -6.37 -24.59 8.63
N ARG A 142 -6.31 -23.44 9.32
CA ARG A 142 -7.42 -22.93 10.13
C ARG A 142 -7.39 -21.41 10.30
N VAL A 143 -8.57 -20.79 10.41
CA VAL A 143 -8.72 -19.40 10.86
C VAL A 143 -8.64 -19.34 12.40
N LEU A 144 -7.74 -18.53 12.92
CA LEU A 144 -7.51 -18.35 14.36
C LEU A 144 -8.35 -17.21 14.93
N SER A 145 -8.49 -16.10 14.20
CA SER A 145 -9.38 -14.99 14.55
C SER A 145 -9.88 -14.26 13.32
N ARG A 146 -11.10 -13.73 13.38
CA ARG A 146 -11.73 -12.89 12.35
C ARG A 146 -12.71 -11.90 12.98
N PRO A 147 -12.94 -10.72 12.39
CA PRO A 147 -14.00 -9.80 12.81
C PRO A 147 -15.37 -10.30 12.34
N ALA A 148 -16.45 -9.74 12.91
CA ALA A 148 -17.83 -10.07 12.56
C ALA A 148 -18.18 -9.76 11.08
N SER A 149 -17.48 -8.81 10.47
CA SER A 149 -17.63 -8.47 9.05
C SER A 149 -17.25 -9.61 8.12
N VAL A 150 -16.44 -10.59 8.56
CA VAL A 150 -16.14 -11.79 7.78
C VAL A 150 -17.23 -12.82 8.03
N THR A 151 -18.19 -12.90 7.12
CA THR A 151 -19.37 -13.77 7.25
C THR A 151 -19.05 -15.23 6.96
N ALA A 152 -18.19 -15.51 5.98
CA ALA A 152 -17.74 -16.88 5.66
C ALA A 152 -16.22 -16.96 5.47
N ALA A 153 -15.65 -18.11 5.86
CA ALA A 153 -14.24 -18.43 5.64
C ALA A 153 -14.07 -19.91 5.30
N THR A 154 -13.39 -20.19 4.19
CA THR A 154 -13.07 -21.56 3.74
C THR A 154 -11.56 -21.72 3.69
N THR A 155 -11.03 -22.73 4.38
CA THR A 155 -9.59 -23.07 4.43
C THR A 155 -9.31 -24.34 3.62
N GLY A 156 -8.04 -24.69 3.44
CA GLY A 156 -7.61 -25.80 2.59
C GLY A 156 -6.45 -25.40 1.67
N PRO A 157 -6.44 -25.81 0.39
CA PRO A 157 -5.40 -25.41 -0.59
C PRO A 157 -5.30 -23.89 -0.82
N SER A 158 -6.41 -23.18 -0.61
CA SER A 158 -6.52 -21.71 -0.64
C SER A 158 -7.42 -21.24 0.50
N LEU A 159 -7.20 -20.01 0.96
CA LEU A 159 -8.11 -19.31 1.86
C LEU A 159 -9.09 -18.47 1.05
N ARG A 160 -10.40 -18.70 1.25
CA ARG A 160 -11.46 -17.81 0.74
C ARG A 160 -12.13 -17.12 1.92
N LEU A 161 -12.20 -15.79 1.88
CA LEU A 161 -12.90 -14.95 2.86
C LEU A 161 -14.04 -14.22 2.16
N VAL A 162 -15.23 -14.26 2.74
CA VAL A 162 -16.38 -13.46 2.33
C VAL A 162 -16.66 -12.44 3.42
N PHE A 163 -16.67 -11.18 3.03
CA PHE A 163 -17.04 -10.05 3.85
C PHE A 163 -18.49 -9.67 3.53
N GLY A 164 -19.27 -9.37 4.57
CA GLY A 164 -20.59 -8.76 4.44
C GLY A 164 -20.49 -7.27 4.09
N ASP A 165 -21.50 -6.50 4.48
CA ASP A 165 -21.51 -5.06 4.26
C ASP A 165 -20.39 -4.36 5.05
N LEU A 166 -19.53 -3.63 4.34
CA LEU A 166 -18.40 -2.87 4.88
C LEU A 166 -18.66 -1.36 4.90
N THR A 167 -19.77 -0.88 4.33
CA THR A 167 -20.07 0.56 4.20
C THR A 167 -20.12 1.27 5.55
N GLY A 168 -20.67 0.61 6.58
CA GLY A 168 -20.74 1.11 7.95
C GLY A 168 -19.40 1.15 8.71
N LEU A 169 -18.31 0.66 8.12
CA LEU A 169 -17.00 0.57 8.78
C LEU A 169 -16.09 1.77 8.48
N ALA A 170 -16.54 2.73 7.68
CA ALA A 170 -15.79 3.96 7.36
C ALA A 170 -14.36 3.71 6.82
N GLY A 171 -14.15 2.59 6.14
CA GLY A 171 -12.84 2.17 5.62
C GLY A 171 -11.90 1.54 6.65
N ALA A 172 -12.41 1.20 7.84
CA ALA A 172 -11.62 0.55 8.89
C ALA A 172 -11.05 -0.80 8.43
N PRO A 173 -9.81 -1.12 8.79
CA PRO A 173 -9.18 -2.38 8.43
C PRO A 173 -9.77 -3.58 9.18
N GLN A 174 -10.08 -4.64 8.44
CA GLN A 174 -10.57 -5.91 8.92
C GLN A 174 -9.40 -6.89 9.06
N ARG A 175 -9.09 -7.31 10.28
CA ARG A 175 -7.90 -8.13 10.59
C ARG A 175 -8.26 -9.59 10.84
N ILE A 176 -7.67 -10.48 10.04
CA ILE A 176 -7.84 -11.94 10.14
C ILE A 176 -6.49 -12.56 10.49
N THR A 177 -6.47 -13.48 11.44
CA THR A 177 -5.27 -14.28 11.76
C THR A 177 -5.54 -15.74 11.42
N VAL A 178 -4.60 -16.38 10.73
CA VAL A 178 -4.73 -17.77 10.28
C VAL A 178 -3.49 -18.59 10.61
N ARG A 179 -3.68 -19.91 10.70
CA ARG A 179 -2.60 -20.89 10.75
C ARG A 179 -2.30 -21.37 9.33
N LEU A 180 -1.05 -21.31 8.93
CA LEU A 180 -0.60 -21.85 7.65
C LEU A 180 -0.57 -23.38 7.73
N GLY A 181 -0.73 -24.01 6.57
CA GLY A 181 -0.52 -25.45 6.39
C GLY A 181 0.54 -25.73 5.34
#